data_AF-A0A815XG54-F1
#
_entry.id   AF-A0A815XG54-F1
#
_cell.length_a   1.000
_cell.length_b   1.000
_cell.length_c   1.000
_cell.angle_alpha   90.00
_cell.angle_beta   90.00
_cell.angle_gamma   90.00
#
_symmetry.space_group_name_H-M   'P 1'
#
loop_
_entity.id
_entity.type
_entity.pdbx_description
1 polymer ?
#
loop_
_entity_poly.entity_id
_entity_poly.type
_entity_poly.pdbx_seq_one_letter_code
_entity_poly.pdbx_strand_id
1 'polypeptide(L)'
;SRTRYASFFTHNPFFGKGRNLTVLCGILASTTVALVVTLIPWFNTQFKTVPVQVTYVMPALGFGALLFILDELRKFYIRKYPKSILAKIAW
;
A
#
# COMPACT_ATOMS: atom_id res chain seq x y z
N SER A 1 -4.66 -4.78 3.24
CA SER A 1 -5.49 -5.41 4.30
C SER A 1 -6.89 -4.78 4.50
N ARG A 2 -7.38 -3.88 3.63
CA ARG A 2 -8.69 -3.21 3.83
C ARG A 2 -9.90 -3.99 3.29
N THR A 3 -9.76 -4.62 2.13
CA THR A 3 -10.85 -5.39 1.49
C THR A 3 -10.40 -6.83 1.30
N ARG A 4 -11.12 -7.80 1.88
CA ARG A 4 -10.80 -9.23 1.70
C ARG A 4 -11.32 -9.82 0.40
N TYR A 5 -12.45 -9.32 -0.10
CA TYR A 5 -13.14 -9.86 -1.28
C TYR A 5 -13.49 -8.79 -2.33
N ALA A 6 -13.92 -7.60 -1.89
CA ALA A 6 -14.26 -6.50 -2.79
C ALA A 6 -13.00 -5.90 -3.47
N SER A 7 -13.14 -5.49 -4.73
CA SER A 7 -12.08 -4.76 -5.45
C SER A 7 -11.97 -3.32 -4.95
N PHE A 8 -10.76 -2.79 -5.05
CA PHE A 8 -10.50 -1.36 -4.83
C PHE A 8 -11.36 -0.46 -5.73
N PHE A 9 -11.58 -0.83 -6.99
CA PHE A 9 -12.35 0.00 -7.94
C PHE A 9 -13.82 0.09 -7.58
N THR A 10 -14.41 -0.99 -7.07
CA THR A 10 -15.80 -1.03 -6.64
C THR A 10 -15.98 -0.37 -5.26
N HIS A 11 -14.98 -0.52 -4.39
CA HIS A 11 -14.99 0.05 -3.04
C HIS A 11 -14.05 1.25 -2.96
N ASN A 12 -14.48 2.35 -3.59
CA ASN A 12 -13.68 3.58 -3.70
C ASN A 12 -13.40 4.19 -2.31
N PRO A 13 -12.13 4.49 -1.97
CA PRO A 13 -11.78 5.16 -0.71
C PRO A 13 -12.18 6.63 -0.65
N PHE A 14 -12.32 7.31 -1.79
CA PHE A 14 -12.49 8.76 -1.88
C PHE A 14 -13.96 9.21 -1.76
N PHE A 15 -14.88 8.47 -2.38
CA PHE A 15 -16.29 8.85 -2.49
C PHE A 15 -17.23 7.65 -2.25
N GLY A 16 -18.39 7.89 -1.64
CA GLY A 16 -19.45 6.88 -1.45
C GLY A 16 -19.49 6.20 -0.07
N LYS A 17 -20.33 5.16 0.06
CA LYS A 17 -20.60 4.42 1.33
C LYS A 17 -19.38 3.70 1.91
N GLY A 18 -18.33 3.48 1.10
CA GLY A 18 -17.08 2.85 1.52
C GLY A 18 -15.99 3.83 1.92
N ARG A 19 -16.25 5.14 2.02
CA ARG A 19 -15.22 6.15 2.24
C ARG A 19 -14.45 5.91 3.55
N ASN A 20 -13.13 5.96 3.46
CA ASN A 20 -12.27 5.99 4.64
C ASN A 20 -11.05 6.85 4.31
N LEU A 21 -11.17 8.13 4.65
CA LEU A 21 -10.12 9.13 4.46
C LEU A 21 -9.03 9.02 5.53
N THR A 22 -9.34 8.45 6.70
CA THR A 22 -8.36 8.28 7.78
C THR A 22 -7.19 7.42 7.33
N VAL A 23 -7.44 6.37 6.56
CA VAL A 23 -6.37 5.54 5.97
C VAL A 23 -5.52 6.35 4.99
N LEU A 24 -6.14 7.22 4.18
CA LEU A 24 -5.42 8.08 3.25
C LEU A 24 -4.55 9.11 3.99
N CYS A 25 -5.11 9.75 5.02
CA CYS A 25 -4.34 10.63 5.90
C CYS A 25 -3.20 9.87 6.59
N GLY A 26 -3.41 8.61 6.98
CA GLY A 26 -2.37 7.76 7.56
C GLY A 26 -1.20 7.51 6.59
N ILE A 27 -1.50 7.23 5.31
CA ILE A 27 -0.47 7.04 4.27
C ILE A 27 0.31 8.34 4.04
N LEU A 28 -0.37 9.48 3.98
CA LEU A 28 0.29 10.79 3.85
C LEU A 28 1.16 11.08 5.06
N ALA A 29 0.64 10.91 6.27
CA ALA A 29 1.37 11.13 7.51
C ALA A 29 2.62 10.23 7.61
N SER A 30 2.50 8.93 7.29
CA SER A 30 3.66 8.02 7.30
C SER A 30 4.70 8.42 6.26
N THR A 31 4.27 8.89 5.09
CA THR A 31 5.19 9.36 4.03
C THR A 31 5.90 10.65 4.46
N THR A 32 5.17 11.60 5.04
CA THR A 32 5.74 12.85 5.57
C THR A 32 6.75 12.56 6.67
N VAL A 33 6.44 11.67 7.62
CA VAL A 33 7.38 11.28 8.67
C VAL A 33 8.65 10.65 8.10
N ALA A 34 8.52 9.77 7.10
CA ALA A 34 9.69 9.18 6.43
C ALA A 34 10.59 10.24 5.76
N LEU A 35 9.99 11.26 5.12
CA LEU A 35 10.74 12.38 4.53
C LEU A 35 11.40 13.26 5.60
N VAL A 36 10.70 13.57 6.69
CA VAL A 36 11.22 14.34 7.83
C VAL A 36 12.44 13.65 8.44
N VAL A 37 12.38 12.34 8.66
CA VAL A 37 13.48 11.57 9.26
C VAL A 37 14.71 11.52 8.34
N THR A 38 14.50 11.39 7.03
CA THR A 38 15.60 11.23 6.07
C THR A 38 16.28 12.54 5.67
N LEU A 39 15.51 13.64 5.57
CA LEU A 39 16.00 14.92 5.07
C LEU A 39 16.59 15.81 6.17
N ILE A 40 16.13 15.69 7.41
CA ILE A 40 16.58 16.57 8.49
C ILE A 40 17.90 16.05 9.07
N PRO A 41 18.98 16.85 9.02
CA PRO A 41 20.32 16.40 9.46
C PRO A 41 20.38 16.08 10.96
N TRP A 42 19.54 16.71 11.79
CA TRP A 42 19.44 16.40 13.21
C TRP A 42 19.09 14.92 13.44
N PHE A 43 18.07 14.40 12.74
CA PHE A 43 17.68 12.99 12.84
C PHE A 43 18.77 12.05 12.32
N ASN A 44 19.47 12.43 11.26
CA ASN A 44 20.58 11.64 10.71
C ASN A 44 21.72 11.44 11.71
N THR A 45 22.05 12.44 12.52
CA THR A 45 23.09 12.30 13.56
C THR A 45 22.66 11.40 14.73
N GLN A 46 21.40 11.45 15.14
CA GLN A 46 20.90 10.70 16.30
C GLN A 46 20.58 9.24 15.95
N PHE A 47 19.87 9.03 14.83
CA PHE A 47 19.46 7.70 14.37
C PHE A 47 20.51 7.01 13.48
N LYS A 48 21.66 7.66 13.25
CA LYS A 48 22.73 7.18 12.36
C LYS A 48 22.21 6.84 10.95
N THR A 49 21.28 7.66 10.44
CA THR A 49 20.73 7.55 9.09
C THR A 49 21.46 8.47 8.13
N VAL A 50 21.40 8.16 6.84
CA VAL A 50 22.01 8.95 5.74
C VAL A 50 20.89 9.45 4.84
N PRO A 51 21.00 10.66 4.26
CA PRO A 51 20.04 11.14 3.26
C PRO A 51 19.88 10.11 2.12
N VAL A 52 18.64 9.66 1.94
CA VAL A 52 18.31 8.63 0.96
C VAL A 52 18.12 9.28 -0.41
N GLN A 53 18.88 8.81 -1.41
CA GLN A 53 18.66 9.20 -2.80
C GLN A 53 17.39 8.55 -3.37
N VAL A 54 16.72 9.24 -4.28
CA VAL A 54 15.45 8.80 -4.90
C VAL A 54 15.59 7.42 -5.57
N THR A 55 16.77 7.09 -6.09
CA THR A 55 17.06 5.80 -6.72
C THR A 55 16.80 4.60 -5.80
N TYR A 56 16.98 4.75 -4.49
CA TYR A 56 16.72 3.68 -3.53
C TYR A 56 15.24 3.55 -3.14
N VAL A 57 14.44 4.60 -3.36
CA VAL A 57 12.99 4.59 -3.11
C VAL A 57 12.23 3.96 -4.29
N MET A 58 12.75 4.11 -5.52
CA MET A 58 12.09 3.64 -6.73
C MET A 58 11.77 2.13 -6.74
N PRO A 59 12.68 1.21 -6.32
CA PRO A 59 12.37 -0.21 -6.23
C PRO A 59 11.23 -0.49 -5.23
N ALA A 60 11.21 0.20 -4.08
CA ALA A 60 10.15 0.04 -3.09
C ALA A 60 8.78 0.44 -3.64
N LEU A 61 8.72 1.51 -4.44
CA LEU A 61 7.50 1.89 -5.17
C LEU A 61 7.10 0.84 -6.22
N GLY A 62 8.06 0.29 -6.96
CA GLY A 62 7.83 -0.77 -7.93
C GLY A 62 7.25 -2.04 -7.30
N PHE A 63 7.85 -2.52 -6.21
CA PHE A 63 7.32 -3.66 -5.45
C PHE A 63 5.96 -3.36 -4.82
N GLY A 64 5.74 -2.14 -4.33
CA GLY A 64 4.44 -1.71 -3.83
C GLY A 64 3.34 -1.79 -4.90
N ALA A 65 3.62 -1.31 -6.12
CA ALA A 65 2.71 -1.40 -7.24
C ALA A 65 2.46 -2.86 -7.68
N LEU A 66 3.50 -3.68 -7.72
CA LEU A 66 3.40 -5.10 -8.04
C LEU A 66 2.51 -5.83 -7.03
N LEU A 67 2.71 -5.60 -5.73
CA LEU A 67 1.87 -6.19 -4.67
C LEU A 67 0.41 -5.75 -4.78
N PHE A 68 0.17 -4.49 -5.12
CA PHE A 68 -1.19 -3.99 -5.36
C PHE A 68 -1.87 -4.72 -6.53
N ILE A 69 -1.16 -4.89 -7.65
CA ILE A 69 -1.67 -5.61 -8.82
C ILE A 69 -1.94 -7.08 -8.47
N LEU A 70 -1.01 -7.75 -7.78
CA LEU A 70 -1.18 -9.14 -7.36
C LEU A 70 -2.40 -9.31 -6.45
N ASP A 71 -2.63 -8.41 -5.51
CA ASP A 71 -3.80 -8.49 -4.63
C ASP A 71 -5.12 -8.26 -5.40
N GLU A 72 -5.16 -7.30 -6.33
CA GLU A 72 -6.34 -7.10 -7.17
C GLU A 72 -6.60 -8.27 -8.12
N LEU A 73 -5.56 -8.84 -8.74
CA LEU A 73 -5.67 -10.05 -9.54
C LEU A 73 -6.20 -11.21 -8.71
N ARG A 74 -5.66 -11.45 -7.52
CA ARG A 74 -6.14 -12.47 -6.59
C ARG A 74 -7.64 -12.28 -6.29
N LYS A 75 -8.06 -11.07 -5.92
CA LYS A 75 -9.47 -10.75 -5.65
C LYS A 75 -10.35 -10.89 -6.89
N PHE A 76 -9.83 -10.64 -8.09
CA PHE A 76 -10.54 -10.90 -9.34
C PHE A 76 -10.74 -12.40 -9.59
N TYR A 77 -9.69 -13.21 -9.44
CA TYR A 77 -9.77 -14.67 -9.65
C TYR A 77 -10.72 -15.35 -8.66
N ILE A 78 -10.73 -14.95 -7.39
CA ILE A 78 -11.65 -15.51 -6.39
C ILE A 78 -13.11 -15.18 -6.73
N ARG A 79 -13.38 -13.97 -7.26
CA ARG A 79 -14.73 -13.57 -7.69
C ARG A 79 -15.19 -14.31 -8.94
N LYS A 80 -14.28 -14.56 -9.90
CA LYS A 80 -14.60 -15.24 -11.16
C LYS A 80 -14.70 -16.76 -11.00
N TYR A 81 -13.88 -17.36 -10.15
CA TYR A 81 -13.79 -18.82 -9.98
C TYR A 81 -13.86 -19.24 -8.50
N PRO A 82 -15.04 -19.15 -7.86
CA PRO A 82 -15.20 -19.39 -6.43
C PRO A 82 -14.95 -20.85 -6.00
N LYS A 83 -14.98 -21.82 -6.93
CA LYS A 83 -14.74 -23.25 -6.66
C LYS A 83 -13.30 -23.71 -6.96
N SER A 84 -12.42 -22.81 -7.39
CA SER A 84 -11.04 -23.16 -7.73
C SER A 84 -10.19 -23.48 -6.49
N ILE A 85 -9.12 -24.25 -6.66
CA ILE A 85 -8.16 -24.56 -5.59
C ILE A 85 -7.53 -23.27 -5.05
N LEU A 86 -7.27 -22.29 -5.94
CA LEU A 86 -6.81 -20.96 -5.59
C LEU A 86 -7.78 -20.22 -4.64
N ALA A 87 -9.09 -20.35 -4.85
CA ALA A 87 -10.08 -19.76 -3.95
C ALA A 87 -10.10 -20.41 -2.55
N LYS A 88 -9.71 -21.68 -2.45
CA LYS A 88 -9.59 -22.40 -1.17
C LYS A 88 -8.32 -22.05 -0.39
N ILE A 89 -7.23 -21.69 -1.08
CA ILE A 89 -5.95 -21.33 -0.46
C ILE A 89 -5.90 -19.83 -0.11
N ALA A 90 -6.66 -19.01 -0.83
CA ALA A 90 -6.60 -17.56 -0.68
C ALA A 90 -7.40 -16.99 0.50
N TRP A 91 -8.08 -17.84 1.28
CA TRP A 91 -8.83 -17.51 2.48
C TRP A 91 -8.25 -18.24 3.69
#